data_AF-K9Z6D7-F1
#
_entry.id   AF-K9Z6D7-F1
#
_cell.length_a   1.000
_cell.length_b   1.000
_cell.length_c   1.000
_cell.angle_alpha   90.00
_cell.angle_beta   90.00
_cell.angle_gamma   90.00
#
_symmetry.space_group_name_H-M   'P 1'
#
loop_
_entity.id
_entity.type
_entity.pdbx_description
1 polymer ?
#
loop_
_entity_poly.entity_id
_entity_poly.type
_entity_poly.pdbx_seq_one_letter_code
_entity_poly.pdbx_strand_id
1 'polypeptide(L)' 'MNIKYLEHKVRFLTNEKGQKTDVLIPLIVWEKLISLLNEKLSENSNTKAELIAELKQSLLDAQEGKTFPLEELWEGIE' A
#
# COMPACT_ATOMS: atom_id res chain seq x y z
N MET A 1 14.20 8.66 9.26
CA MET A 1 14.28 7.46 8.38
C MET A 1 14.53 7.91 6.95
N ASN A 2 15.41 7.24 6.20
CA ASN A 2 15.72 7.63 4.82
C ASN A 2 14.74 6.95 3.85
N ILE A 3 13.81 7.71 3.26
CA ILE A 3 12.85 7.21 2.25
C ILE A 3 13.57 6.55 1.07
N LYS A 4 14.80 6.96 0.73
CA LYS A 4 15.60 6.34 -0.32
C LYS A 4 15.92 4.86 -0.05
N TYR A 5 15.95 4.43 1.21
CA TYR A 5 16.11 3.01 1.55
C TYR A 5 14.87 2.18 1.22
N LEU A 6 13.69 2.81 1.18
CA LEU A 6 12.43 2.15 0.83
C LEU A 6 12.28 1.99 -0.69
N GLU A 7 12.80 2.93 -1.48
CA GLU A 7 12.72 2.91 -2.96
C GLU A 7 13.25 1.60 -3.55
N HIS A 8 14.32 1.03 -3.00
CA HIS A 8 14.90 -0.23 -3.47
C HIS A 8 14.09 -1.48 -3.09
N LYS A 9 13.09 -1.36 -2.22
CA LYS A 9 12.22 -2.46 -1.78
C LYS A 9 10.88 -2.49 -2.50
N VAL A 10 10.54 -1.40 -3.19
CA VAL A 10 9.33 -1.28 -3.99
C VAL A 10 9.56 -1.92 -5.35
N ARG A 11 8.65 -2.81 -5.78
CA ARG A 11 8.69 -3.42 -7.11
C ARG A 11 7.42 -3.04 -7.87
N PHE A 12 7.55 -2.72 -9.15
CA PHE A 12 6.39 -2.40 -9.99
C PHE A 12 5.94 -3.65 -10.74
N LEU A 13 4.63 -3.84 -10.81
CA LEU A 13 4.00 -4.82 -11.69
C LEU A 13 3.68 -4.14 -13.02
N THR A 14 3.90 -4.87 -14.10
CA THR A 14 3.61 -4.40 -15.45
C THR A 14 2.65 -5.34 -16.14
N ASN A 15 1.71 -4.78 -16.91
CA ASN A 15 0.91 -5.57 -17.83
C ASN A 15 1.75 -6.09 -19.01
N GLU A 16 1.13 -6.89 -19.88
CA GLU A 16 1.78 -7.46 -21.06
C GLU A 16 2.35 -6.41 -22.04
N LYS A 17 1.83 -5.17 -21.98
CA LYS A 17 2.30 -4.02 -22.78
C LYS A 17 3.48 -3.29 -22.12
N GLY A 18 3.97 -3.75 -20.97
CA GLY A 18 5.04 -3.12 -20.20
C GLY A 18 4.61 -1.87 -19.44
N GLN A 19 3.31 -1.57 -19.36
CA GLN A 19 2.79 -0.43 -18.61
C GLN A 19 2.72 -0.78 -17.14
N LYS A 20 3.19 0.11 -16.27
CA LYS A 20 3.11 -0.06 -14.82
C LYS A 20 1.65 0.06 -14.39
N THR A 21 1.13 -0.99 -13.77
CA THR A 21 -0.25 -1.05 -13.30
C THR A 21 -0.31 -0.96 -11.78
N ASP A 22 0.60 -1.66 -11.10
CA ASP A 22 0.55 -1.84 -9.65
C ASP A 22 1.94 -1.86 -9.02
N VAL A 23 1.95 -1.96 -7.70
CA VAL A 23 3.16 -1.94 -6.89
C VAL A 23 3.14 -3.02 -5.81
N LEU A 24 4.21 -3.81 -5.75
CA LEU A 24 4.50 -4.72 -4.65
C LEU A 24 5.41 -4.03 -3.65
N ILE A 25 4.93 -3.92 -2.41
CA ILE A 25 5.64 -3.30 -1.31
C ILE A 25 5.72 -4.32 -0.16
N PRO A 26 6.92 -4.63 0.37
CA PRO A 26 7.05 -5.55 1.50
C PRO A 26 6.29 -5.04 2.73
N LEU A 27 5.63 -5.93 3.47
CA LEU A 27 4.83 -5.60 4.65
C LEU A 27 5.59 -4.74 5.67
N ILE A 28 6.86 -5.05 5.93
CA ILE A 28 7.72 -4.28 6.85
C ILE A 28 7.92 -2.82 6.42
N VAL A 29 7.82 -2.52 5.12
CA VAL A 29 7.85 -1.14 4.61
C VAL A 29 6.52 -0.46 4.88
N TRP A 30 5.40 -1.15 4.67
CA TRP A 30 4.07 -0.63 4.98
C TRP A 30 3.85 -0.31 6.45
N GLU A 31 4.22 -1.22 7.37
CA GLU A 31 4.11 -1.00 8.82
C GLU A 31 4.87 0.26 9.26
N LYS A 32 6.06 0.47 8.70
CA LYS A 32 6.87 1.67 8.98
C LYS A 32 6.24 2.94 8.43
N LEU A 33 5.63 2.88 7.24
CA LEU A 33 4.92 4.03 6.66
C LEU A 33 3.72 4.42 7.52
N ILE A 34 2.94 3.44 8.01
CA ILE A 34 1.81 3.69 8.91
C ILE A 34 2.28 4.36 10.22
N SER A 35 3.37 3.86 10.82
CA SER A 35 3.92 4.47 12.04
C SER A 35 4.29 5.93 11.81
N LEU A 36 4.97 6.24 10.70
CA LEU A 36 5.35 7.60 10.34
C LEU A 36 4.15 8.51 10.05
N LEU A 37 3.11 7.97 9.41
CA LEU A 37 1.88 8.70 9.15
C LEU A 37 1.19 9.05 10.47
N ASN A 38 1.03 8.09 11.39
CA ASN A 38 0.43 8.33 12.70
C ASN A 38 1.20 9.40 13.51
N GLU A 39 2.54 9.39 13.46
CA GLU A 39 3.37 10.41 14.12
C GLU A 39 3.17 11.82 13.53
N LYS A 40 2.96 11.93 12.21
CA LYS A 40 2.72 13.22 11.53
C LYS A 40 1.27 13.71 11.62
N LEU A 41 0.33 12.83 11.96
CA LEU A 41 -1.12 13.09 11.89
C LEU A 41 -1.74 13.54 13.21
N SER A 42 -0.93 13.85 14.23
CA SER A 42 -1.37 14.63 15.38
C SER A 42 -1.93 16.02 15.01
N GLU A 43 -1.81 16.44 13.75
CA GLU A 43 -2.35 17.69 13.21
C GLU A 43 -3.52 17.43 12.23
N ASN A 44 -4.73 17.45 12.80
CA ASN A 44 -6.02 17.84 12.19
C ASN A 44 -6.23 17.54 10.69
N SER A 45 -6.87 16.41 10.37
CA SER A 45 -7.84 16.32 9.25
C SER A 45 -8.60 14.99 9.27
N ASN A 46 -9.93 15.05 9.39
CA ASN A 46 -10.82 13.88 9.45
C ASN A 46 -10.62 12.93 8.25
N THR A 47 -10.44 13.49 7.05
CA THR A 47 -10.20 12.73 5.81
C THR A 47 -8.91 11.90 5.84
N LYS A 48 -7.87 12.35 6.56
CA LYS A 48 -6.62 11.59 6.67
C LYS A 48 -6.75 10.43 7.66
N ALA A 49 -7.62 10.54 8.66
CA ALA A 49 -7.89 9.45 9.60
C ALA A 49 -8.59 8.26 8.92
N GLU A 50 -9.57 8.55 8.05
CA GLU A 50 -10.28 7.53 7.26
C GLU A 50 -9.33 6.77 6.32
N LEU A 51 -8.48 7.49 5.58
CA LEU A 51 -7.47 6.88 4.69
C LEU A 51 -6.46 5.99 5.44
N ILE A 52 -6.04 6.38 6.66
CA ILE A 52 -5.18 5.51 7.48
C ILE A 52 -5.93 4.26 7.94
N ALA A 53 -7.21 4.40 8.31
CA ALA A 53 -8.01 3.27 8.78
C ALA A 53 -8.17 2.23 7.67
N GLU A 54 -8.47 2.67 6.44
CA GLU A 54 -8.49 1.82 5.25
C GLU A 54 -7.12 1.15 5.03
N LEU A 55 -6.04 1.92 5.10
CA LEU A 55 -4.69 1.38 4.90
C LEU A 55 -4.29 0.35 5.98
N LYS A 56 -4.73 0.54 7.23
CA LYS A 56 -4.54 -0.43 8.32
C LYS A 56 -5.34 -1.71 8.06
N GLN A 57 -6.56 -1.60 7.56
CA GLN A 57 -7.36 -2.78 7.19
C GLN A 57 -6.73 -3.56 6.04
N SER A 58 -6.24 -2.89 5.01
CA SER A 58 -5.51 -3.56 3.92
C SER A 58 -4.24 -4.28 4.41
N LEU A 59 -3.58 -3.75 5.44
CA LEU A 59 -2.43 -4.43 6.06
C LEU A 59 -2.84 -5.67 6.86
N LEU A 60 -3.93 -5.60 7.60
CA LEU A 60 -4.49 -6.74 8.33
C LEU A 60 -4.88 -7.86 7.34
N ASP A 61 -5.61 -7.51 6.28
CA ASP A 61 -5.95 -8.43 5.19
C ASP A 61 -4.69 -9.10 4.61
N ALA A 62 -3.62 -8.34 4.40
CA ALA A 62 -2.36 -8.88 3.90
C ALA A 62 -1.60 -9.76 4.91
N GLN A 63 -1.67 -9.44 6.21
CA GLN A 63 -1.09 -10.26 7.29
C GLN A 63 -1.87 -11.57 7.49
N GLU A 64 -3.20 -11.54 7.34
CA GLU A 64 -4.07 -12.71 7.38
C GLU A 64 -3.94 -13.59 6.12
N GLY A 65 -3.17 -13.14 5.13
CA GLY A 65 -2.94 -13.87 3.89
C GLY A 65 -4.17 -13.93 3.01
N LYS A 66 -5.08 -12.95 3.14
CA LYS A 66 -6.26 -12.83 2.30
C LYS A 66 -5.84 -12.68 0.85
N THR A 67 -6.30 -13.61 0.02
CA THR A 67 -6.00 -13.63 -1.41
C THR A 67 -7.16 -13.05 -2.19
N PHE A 68 -6.85 -12.30 -3.22
CA PHE A 68 -7.81 -11.82 -4.22
C PHE A 68 -7.51 -12.54 -5.53
N PRO A 69 -8.52 -13.05 -6.24
CA PRO A 69 -8.34 -13.61 -7.58
C PRO A 69 -7.63 -12.59 -8.47
N LEU A 70 -6.69 -13.06 -9.29
CA LEU A 70 -5.94 -12.17 -10.18
C LEU A 70 -6.89 -11.47 -11.16
N GLU A 71 -7.95 -12.16 -11.55
CA GLU A 71 -9.00 -11.70 -12.45
C GLU A 71 -9.76 -10.51 -11.84
N GLU A 72 -10.03 -10.54 -10.54
CA GLU A 72 -10.71 -9.44 -9.82
C GLU A 72 -9.84 -8.19 -9.66
N LEU A 73 -8.50 -8.33 -9.74
CA LEU A 73 -7.61 -7.16 -9.74
C LEU A 73 -7.65 -6.41 -11.08
N TRP A 74 -8.10 -7.07 -12.16
CA TRP A 74 -8.16 -6.51 -13.51
C TRP A 74 -9.58 -6.16 -13.96
N GLU A 75 -10.61 -6.75 -13.37
CA GLU A 75 -12.01 -6.41 -13.66
C GLU A 75 -12.34 -5.00 -13.16
N GLY A 76 -12.45 -4.04 -14.10
CA GLY A 76 -12.79 -2.64 -13.83
C GLY A 76 -11.81 -1.62 -14.42
N ILE A 77 -10.72 -2.07 -15.05
CA ILE A 77 -9.83 -1.21 -15.85
C ILE A 77 -10.22 -1.34 -17.34
N GLU A 78 -11.39 -0.80 -17.69
CA GLU A 78 -11.74 -0.46 -19.09
C GLU A 78 -11.54 1.05 -19.35
#